data_AF-A2GDX1-F1
#
_entry.id   AF-A2GDX1-F1
#
_cell.length_a   1.000
_cell.length_b   1.000
_cell.length_c   1.000
_cell.angle_alpha   90.00
_cell.angle_beta   90.00
_cell.angle_gamma   90.00
#
_symmetry.space_group_name_H-M   'P 1'
#
loop_
_entity.id
_entity.type
_entity.pdbx_description
1 polymer ?
#
loop_
_entity_poly.entity_id
_entity_poly.type
_entity_poly.pdbx_seq_one_letter_code
_entity_poly.pdbx_strand_id
1 'polypeptide(L)'
;MSNESMSLPQWSVPPELFREFQEFMVFKQFQYATLPMRPKDSKLEEGLNILRNAYIREKRTITGKDEEYDSLEECEINSTSSTKTNGEEKEGEEYLTKEQRLYVLESYSYETLKHMKNWKNKSAKGKDKREVLKNAVLLVKTKTQLIDFILSSLP
;
A
#
# COMPACT_ATOMS: atom_id res chain seq x y z
N MET A 1 2.61 35.90 -32.71
CA MET A 1 1.94 35.28 -31.55
C MET A 1 2.25 33.80 -31.62
N SER A 2 3.25 33.35 -30.86
CA SER A 2 3.70 31.95 -30.87
C SER A 2 3.17 31.28 -29.62
N ASN A 3 2.41 30.20 -29.79
CA ASN A 3 1.89 29.38 -28.70
C ASN A 3 2.97 28.36 -28.32
N GLU A 4 3.61 28.55 -27.18
CA GLU A 4 4.49 27.55 -26.57
C GLU A 4 3.63 26.59 -25.74
N SER A 5 3.44 25.39 -26.26
CA SER A 5 2.89 24.25 -25.52
C SER A 5 3.93 23.74 -24.53
N MET A 6 3.73 24.03 -23.24
CA MET A 6 4.49 23.42 -22.14
C MET A 6 4.09 21.94 -21.99
N SER A 7 5.00 21.03 -22.32
CA SER A 7 4.88 19.61 -21.99
C SER A 7 5.22 19.37 -20.52
N LEU A 8 4.37 18.61 -19.83
CA LEU A 8 4.59 18.19 -18.44
C LEU A 8 5.72 17.14 -18.36
N PRO A 9 6.56 17.16 -17.31
CA PRO A 9 7.60 16.16 -17.12
C PRO A 9 6.97 14.80 -16.78
N GLN A 10 7.27 13.79 -17.61
CA GLN A 10 6.91 12.40 -17.36
C GLN A 10 7.83 11.84 -16.26
N TRP A 11 7.36 11.87 -15.02
CA TRP A 11 8.03 11.20 -13.90
C TRP A 11 7.86 9.69 -14.06
N SER A 12 8.84 9.04 -14.69
CA SER A 12 8.96 7.58 -14.64
C SER A 12 9.71 7.21 -13.36
N VAL A 13 9.12 6.33 -12.54
CA VAL A 13 9.80 5.79 -11.36
C VAL A 13 10.99 4.97 -11.88
N PRO A 14 12.23 5.31 -11.49
CA PRO A 14 13.40 4.53 -11.90
C PRO A 14 13.20 3.06 -11.53
N PRO A 15 13.46 2.11 -12.45
CA PRO A 15 13.21 0.69 -12.21
C PRO A 15 13.99 0.14 -11.00
N GLU A 16 15.07 0.80 -10.60
CA GLU A 16 15.86 0.50 -9.40
C GLU A 16 15.08 0.76 -8.10
N LEU A 17 14.33 1.87 -8.02
CA LEU A 17 13.48 2.19 -6.87
C LEU A 17 12.31 1.21 -6.75
N PHE A 18 11.76 0.78 -7.89
CA PHE A 18 10.71 -0.24 -7.90
C PHE A 18 11.24 -1.60 -7.43
N ARG A 19 12.46 -1.97 -7.86
CA ARG A 19 13.13 -3.19 -7.40
C ARG A 19 13.42 -3.16 -5.90
N GLU A 20 13.92 -2.05 -5.38
CA GLU A 20 14.21 -1.87 -3.96
C GLU A 20 12.92 -1.92 -3.10
N PHE A 21 11.83 -1.35 -3.61
CA PHE A 21 10.51 -1.49 -2.98
C PHE A 21 10.01 -2.94 -2.98
N GLN A 22 10.20 -3.69 -4.07
CA GLN A 22 9.86 -5.12 -4.13
C GLN A 22 10.70 -5.95 -3.15
N GLU A 23 12.01 -5.69 -3.07
CA GLU A 23 12.91 -6.35 -2.12
C GLU A 23 12.50 -6.07 -0.68
N PHE A 24 12.13 -4.82 -0.36
CA PHE A 24 11.58 -4.44 0.94
C PHE A 24 10.28 -5.18 1.28
N MET A 25 9.37 -5.32 0.31
CA MET A 25 8.11 -6.06 0.48
C MET A 25 8.35 -7.55 0.75
N VAL A 26 9.27 -8.19 0.01
CA VAL A 26 9.66 -9.59 0.21
C VAL A 26 10.35 -9.79 1.57
N PHE A 27 11.24 -8.87 1.95
CA PHE A 27 11.92 -8.92 3.25
C PHE A 27 10.92 -8.81 4.42
N LYS A 28 9.92 -7.94 4.31
CA LYS A 28 8.84 -7.84 5.30
C LYS A 28 8.00 -9.12 5.37
N GLN A 29 7.68 -9.74 4.23
CA GLN A 29 6.96 -11.00 4.20
C GLN A 29 7.74 -12.13 4.90
N PHE A 30 9.06 -12.22 4.70
CA PHE A 30 9.91 -13.17 5.40
C PHE A 30 9.98 -12.94 6.91
N GLN A 31 9.95 -11.69 7.37
CA GLN A 31 9.89 -11.38 8.81
C GLN A 31 8.58 -11.83 9.47
N TYR A 32 7.44 -11.80 8.76
CA TYR A 32 6.18 -12.33 9.28
C TYR A 32 6.14 -13.87 9.25
N ALA A 33 6.92 -14.51 8.38
CA ALA A 33 7.01 -15.97 8.30
C ALA A 33 7.86 -16.60 9.42
N THR A 34 8.75 -15.84 10.06
CA THR A 34 9.66 -16.33 11.13
C THR A 34 9.15 -16.10 12.55
N LEU A 35 7.94 -15.58 12.72
CA LEU A 35 7.30 -15.51 14.03
C LEU A 35 6.94 -16.94 14.50
N PRO A 36 7.16 -17.29 15.79
CA PRO A 36 6.79 -18.60 16.31
C PRO A 36 5.31 -18.83 16.04
N MET A 37 5.02 -19.90 15.29
CA MET A 37 3.67 -20.30 14.89
C MET A 37 2.70 -20.16 16.05
N ARG A 38 1.80 -19.17 15.95
CA ARG A 38 0.68 -19.00 16.87
C ARG A 38 -0.13 -20.31 16.83
N PRO A 39 -0.62 -20.85 17.97
CA PRO A 39 -1.51 -22.01 17.95
C PRO A 39 -2.63 -21.76 16.93
N LYS A 40 -2.84 -22.72 16.02
CA LYS A 40 -3.85 -22.65 14.96
C LYS A 40 -5.18 -22.25 15.57
N ASP A 41 -5.58 -21.00 15.36
CA ASP A 41 -6.93 -20.55 15.67
C ASP A 41 -7.85 -21.32 14.73
N SER A 42 -8.38 -22.46 15.21
CA SER A 42 -9.19 -23.41 14.42
C SER A 42 -10.32 -22.72 13.66
N LYS A 43 -10.86 -21.62 14.21
CA LYS A 43 -11.90 -20.79 13.60
C LYS A 43 -11.42 -19.99 12.39
N LEU A 44 -10.16 -19.56 12.38
CA LEU A 44 -9.57 -18.85 11.24
C LEU A 44 -9.32 -19.80 10.08
N GLU A 45 -8.74 -20.98 10.34
CA GLU A 45 -8.52 -21.99 9.29
C GLU A 45 -9.85 -22.49 8.73
N GLU A 46 -10.86 -22.68 9.57
CA GLU A 46 -12.22 -23.03 9.15
C GLU A 46 -12.83 -21.95 8.26
N GLY A 47 -12.69 -20.67 8.61
CA GLY A 47 -13.13 -19.55 7.78
C GLY A 47 -12.42 -19.49 6.42
N LEU A 48 -11.10 -19.73 6.39
CA LEU A 48 -10.34 -19.79 5.15
C LEU A 48 -10.74 -20.98 4.27
N ASN A 49 -11.05 -22.12 4.88
CA ASN A 49 -11.49 -23.29 4.16
C ASN A 49 -12.89 -23.08 3.53
N ILE A 50 -13.80 -22.40 4.24
CA ILE A 50 -15.10 -21.98 3.70
C ILE A 50 -14.91 -21.07 2.48
N LEU A 51 -14.00 -20.09 2.57
CA LEU A 51 -13.73 -19.16 1.48
C LEU A 51 -13.12 -19.85 0.24
N ARG A 52 -12.15 -20.76 0.43
CA ARG A 52 -11.57 -21.57 -0.66
C ARG A 52 -12.65 -22.41 -1.34
N ASN A 53 -13.53 -23.05 -0.56
CA ASN A 53 -14.61 -23.88 -1.09
C ASN A 53 -15.67 -23.05 -1.83
N ALA A 54 -15.98 -21.84 -1.34
CA ALA A 54 -16.87 -20.92 -2.03
C ALA A 54 -16.30 -20.48 -3.38
N TYR A 55 -15.00 -20.14 -3.42
CA TYR A 55 -14.31 -19.77 -4.66
C TYR A 55 -14.22 -20.92 -5.66
N ILE A 56 -13.90 -22.15 -5.22
CA ILE A 56 -13.90 -23.34 -6.11
C ILE A 56 -15.30 -23.59 -6.68
N ARG A 57 -16.33 -23.42 -5.85
CA ARG A 57 -17.73 -23.57 -6.29
C ARG A 57 -18.12 -22.51 -7.30
N GLU A 58 -17.80 -21.26 -7.02
CA GLU A 58 -18.03 -20.12 -7.92
C GLU A 58 -17.30 -20.32 -9.25
N LYS A 59 -16.02 -20.72 -9.20
CA LYS A 59 -15.23 -21.05 -10.38
C LYS A 59 -15.85 -22.19 -11.19
N ARG A 60 -16.37 -23.24 -10.53
CA ARG A 60 -17.09 -24.33 -11.23
C ARG A 60 -18.42 -23.88 -11.83
N THR A 61 -19.15 -22.96 -11.21
CA THR A 61 -20.38 -22.42 -11.77
C THR A 61 -20.11 -21.45 -12.93
N ILE A 62 -18.97 -20.77 -12.92
CA ILE A 62 -18.51 -19.93 -14.03
C ILE A 62 -17.98 -20.81 -15.18
N THR A 63 -17.26 -21.89 -14.87
CA THR A 63 -16.83 -22.93 -15.83
C THR A 63 -17.95 -23.97 -16.04
N GLY A 64 -19.18 -23.50 -16.22
CA GLY A 64 -20.31 -24.31 -16.66
C GLY A 64 -20.30 -24.48 -18.17
N LYS A 65 -19.26 -25.14 -18.70
CA LYS A 65 -19.24 -25.83 -19.99
C LYS A 65 -17.98 -26.67 -20.00
N ASP A 66 -18.20 -27.98 -20.11
CA ASP A 66 -17.19 -28.99 -20.41
C ASP A 66 -16.23 -28.42 -21.44
N GLU A 67 -14.91 -28.42 -21.19
CA GLU A 67 -13.91 -28.93 -22.13
C GLU A 67 -12.71 -29.44 -21.30
N GLU A 68 -12.54 -30.74 -21.42
CA GLU A 68 -11.37 -31.52 -21.10
C GLU A 68 -10.15 -30.91 -21.79
N TYR A 69 -9.00 -30.95 -21.10
CA TYR A 69 -7.65 -30.82 -21.62
C TYR A 69 -7.51 -30.66 -23.15
N ASP A 70 -7.12 -29.47 -23.64
CA ASP A 70 -5.89 -29.35 -24.42
C ASP A 70 -5.45 -27.89 -24.65
N SER A 71 -4.14 -27.71 -24.57
CA SER A 71 -3.26 -26.78 -25.29
C SER A 71 -3.75 -25.38 -25.71
N LEU A 72 -3.14 -24.38 -25.04
CA LEU A 72 -2.56 -23.16 -25.59
C LEU A 72 -2.81 -22.89 -27.09
N GLU A 73 -3.79 -22.06 -27.46
CA GLU A 73 -3.69 -21.27 -28.68
C GLU A 73 -4.20 -19.85 -28.46
N GLU A 74 -3.33 -18.90 -28.82
CA GLU A 74 -3.58 -17.47 -28.93
C GLU A 74 -4.78 -17.20 -29.81
N CYS A 75 -5.74 -16.38 -29.35
CA CYS A 75 -6.67 -15.72 -30.27
C CYS A 75 -7.10 -14.36 -29.70
N GLU A 76 -6.44 -13.33 -30.23
CA GLU A 76 -6.82 -11.93 -30.43
C GLU A 76 -8.10 -11.44 -29.73
N ILE A 77 -7.90 -10.74 -28.62
CA ILE A 77 -8.92 -9.94 -27.95
C ILE A 77 -9.20 -8.64 -28.73
N ASN A 78 -10.16 -8.71 -29.66
CA ASN A 78 -10.88 -7.55 -30.16
C ASN A 78 -11.93 -7.11 -29.14
N SER A 79 -11.49 -6.50 -28.03
CA SER A 79 -12.38 -6.00 -26.97
C SER A 79 -12.71 -4.53 -27.19
N THR A 80 -13.93 -4.26 -27.65
CA THR A 80 -14.59 -2.95 -27.51
C THR A 80 -14.86 -2.70 -26.03
N SER A 81 -13.85 -2.17 -25.33
CA SER A 81 -13.98 -1.77 -23.93
C SER A 81 -14.80 -0.48 -23.85
N SER A 82 -16.10 -0.60 -23.59
CA SER A 82 -16.87 0.49 -22.99
C SER A 82 -17.27 0.05 -21.58
N THR A 83 -16.32 0.15 -20.66
CA THR A 83 -16.64 0.11 -19.23
C THR A 83 -16.65 1.55 -18.73
N LYS A 84 -17.84 2.03 -18.34
CA LYS A 84 -18.01 3.26 -17.58
C LYS A 84 -17.15 3.19 -16.31
N THR A 85 -16.06 3.95 -16.28
CA THR A 85 -15.30 4.24 -15.07
C THR A 85 -16.05 5.32 -14.28
N ASN A 86 -16.90 4.90 -13.35
CA ASN A 86 -17.43 5.81 -12.34
C ASN A 86 -16.39 5.97 -11.23
N GLY A 87 -15.97 7.21 -11.01
CA GLY A 87 -15.25 7.61 -9.81
C GLY A 87 -14.00 8.40 -10.16
N GLU A 88 -14.20 9.67 -10.49
CA GLU A 88 -13.18 10.71 -10.49
C GLU A 88 -12.23 10.53 -9.30
N GLU A 89 -11.00 10.07 -9.56
CA GLU A 89 -9.89 10.19 -8.62
C GLU A 89 -9.61 11.68 -8.49
N LYS A 90 -10.29 12.32 -7.53
CA LYS A 90 -9.83 13.60 -7.00
C LYS A 90 -8.50 13.33 -6.33
N GLU A 91 -7.44 13.49 -7.11
CA GLU A 91 -6.05 13.64 -6.73
C GLU A 91 -5.86 14.92 -5.89
N GLY A 92 -6.64 15.05 -4.82
CA GLY A 92 -6.65 16.17 -3.91
C GLY A 92 -6.28 15.64 -2.53
N GLU A 93 -5.01 15.78 -2.16
CA GLU A 93 -4.45 15.62 -0.81
C GLU A 93 -5.38 14.88 0.17
N GLU A 94 -5.43 13.55 0.05
CA GLU A 94 -6.28 12.74 0.90
C GLU A 94 -5.83 12.92 2.36
N TYR A 95 -6.71 13.51 3.17
CA TYR A 95 -6.50 13.68 4.60
C TYR A 95 -6.51 12.31 5.28
N LEU A 96 -5.44 11.99 6.00
CA LEU A 96 -5.33 10.74 6.71
C LEU A 96 -6.10 10.79 8.04
N THR A 97 -6.80 9.70 8.34
CA THR A 97 -7.38 9.50 9.66
C THR A 97 -6.29 9.46 10.72
N LYS A 98 -6.66 9.72 11.98
CA LYS A 98 -5.72 9.66 13.11
C LYS A 98 -5.14 8.26 13.28
N GLU A 99 -5.97 7.24 13.09
CA GLU A 99 -5.59 5.83 13.23
C GLU A 99 -4.58 5.40 12.17
N GLN A 100 -4.80 5.77 10.89
CA GLN A 100 -3.84 5.51 9.82
C GLN A 100 -2.47 6.15 10.11
N ARG A 101 -2.47 7.42 10.55
CA ARG A 101 -1.22 8.12 10.93
C ARG A 101 -0.52 7.44 12.11
N LEU A 102 -1.29 7.05 13.12
CA LEU A 102 -0.76 6.36 14.29
C LEU A 102 -0.16 5.01 13.91
N TYR A 103 -0.88 4.22 13.11
CA TYR A 103 -0.47 2.89 12.66
C TYR A 103 0.89 2.92 11.96
N VAL A 104 1.10 3.88 11.05
CA VAL A 104 2.38 4.04 10.36
C VAL A 104 3.49 4.47 11.32
N LEU A 105 3.24 5.53 12.10
CA LEU A 105 4.26 6.13 12.98
C LEU A 105 4.63 5.25 14.18
N GLU A 106 3.76 4.35 14.63
CA GLU A 106 3.99 3.48 15.78
C GLU A 106 5.15 2.50 15.57
N SER A 107 5.35 2.06 14.33
CA SER A 107 6.42 1.14 13.93
C SER A 107 7.83 1.71 14.07
N TYR A 108 7.96 3.05 14.13
CA TYR A 108 9.25 3.71 14.21
C TYR A 108 9.80 3.75 15.65
N SER A 109 11.13 3.79 15.76
CA SER A 109 11.81 3.92 17.04
C SER A 109 11.62 5.32 17.64
N TYR A 110 11.82 5.45 18.95
CA TYR A 110 11.74 6.74 19.64
C TYR A 110 12.73 7.77 19.06
N GLU A 111 13.96 7.35 18.80
CA GLU A 111 15.00 8.22 18.23
C GLU A 111 14.61 8.67 16.81
N THR A 112 14.14 7.74 15.97
CA THR A 112 13.70 8.07 14.61
C THR A 112 12.57 9.10 14.64
N LEU A 113 11.55 8.91 15.48
CA LEU A 113 10.42 9.84 15.61
C LEU A 113 10.83 11.25 16.07
N LYS A 114 11.90 11.37 16.87
CA LYS A 114 12.47 12.67 17.29
C LYS A 114 13.21 13.38 16.16
N HIS A 115 13.87 12.61 15.29
CA HIS A 115 14.64 13.15 14.18
C HIS A 115 13.77 13.53 12.97
N MET A 116 12.60 12.90 12.82
CA MET A 116 11.62 13.29 11.82
C MET A 116 11.17 14.75 11.99
N LYS A 117 11.09 15.45 10.86
CA LYS A 117 10.69 16.85 10.75
C LYS A 117 9.61 16.98 9.69
N ASN A 118 8.61 17.80 9.96
CA ASN A 118 7.64 18.13 8.92
C ASN A 118 8.22 19.14 7.93
N TRP A 119 7.47 19.45 6.88
CA TRP A 119 7.83 20.46 5.87
C TRP A 119 8.13 21.86 6.46
N LYS A 120 7.67 22.15 7.69
CA LYS A 120 8.00 23.38 8.44
C LYS A 120 9.23 23.23 9.34
N ASN A 121 10.02 22.16 9.18
CA ASN A 121 11.16 21.80 10.02
C ASN A 121 10.83 21.61 11.51
N LYS A 122 9.58 21.29 11.85
CA LYS A 122 9.16 21.00 13.22
C LYS A 122 9.27 19.51 13.50
N SER A 123 9.95 19.16 14.60
CA SER A 123 10.01 17.80 15.12
C SER A 123 9.01 17.55 16.25
N ALA A 124 8.65 16.29 16.44
CA ALA A 124 7.82 15.88 17.55
C ALA A 124 8.63 15.89 18.86
N LYS A 125 8.16 16.65 19.85
CA LYS A 125 8.79 16.75 21.18
C LYS A 125 8.02 15.89 22.18
N GLY A 126 8.71 15.34 23.18
CA GLY A 126 8.08 14.54 24.24
C GLY A 126 9.13 13.89 25.12
N LYS A 127 8.74 13.56 26.35
CA LYS A 127 9.61 12.85 27.30
C LYS A 127 9.69 11.37 26.92
N ASP A 128 8.55 10.76 26.62
CA ASP A 128 8.43 9.33 26.33
C ASP A 128 7.97 9.06 24.89
N LYS A 129 8.17 7.83 24.39
CA LYS A 129 7.74 7.42 23.03
C LYS A 129 6.27 7.72 22.75
N ARG A 130 5.40 7.49 23.72
CA ARG A 130 3.95 7.77 23.57
C ARG A 130 3.65 9.25 23.35
N GLU A 131 4.35 10.15 24.05
CA GLU A 131 4.18 11.59 23.89
C GLU A 131 4.71 12.06 22.54
N VAL A 132 5.91 11.60 22.15
CA VAL A 132 6.49 11.90 20.84
C VAL A 132 5.58 11.41 19.72
N LEU A 133 5.06 10.18 19.80
CA LEU A 133 4.15 9.61 18.81
C LEU A 133 2.85 10.42 18.71
N LYS A 134 2.23 10.76 19.85
CA LYS A 134 1.02 11.60 19.88
C LYS A 134 1.26 12.96 19.21
N ASN A 135 2.40 13.59 19.48
CA ASN A 135 2.76 14.88 18.90
C ASN A 135 3.13 14.76 17.42
N ALA A 136 3.80 13.68 17.01
CA ALA A 136 4.10 13.39 15.61
C ALA A 136 2.81 13.25 14.79
N VAL A 137 1.82 12.50 15.29
CA VAL A 137 0.51 12.34 14.63
C VAL A 137 -0.21 13.68 14.43
N LEU A 138 0.00 14.68 15.29
CA LEU A 138 -0.57 16.02 15.14
C LEU A 138 0.13 16.87 14.07
N LEU A 139 1.41 16.58 13.78
CA LEU A 139 2.23 17.34 12.83
C LEU A 139 1.95 16.97 11.36
N VAL A 140 1.41 15.77 11.13
CA VAL A 140 1.07 15.24 9.80
C VAL A 140 -0.44 15.07 9.68
N LYS A 141 -1.02 15.56 8.59
CA LYS A 141 -2.47 15.48 8.34
C LYS A 141 -2.80 14.78 7.04
N THR A 142 -2.01 15.00 6.00
CA THR A 142 -2.23 14.43 4.67
C THR A 142 -1.21 13.34 4.37
N LYS A 143 -1.50 12.52 3.35
CA LYS A 143 -0.59 11.48 2.89
C LYS A 143 0.80 12.02 2.51
N THR A 144 0.84 13.12 1.77
CA THR A 144 2.09 13.79 1.36
C THR A 144 2.91 14.23 2.56
N GLN A 145 2.27 14.88 3.54
CA GLN A 145 2.97 15.31 4.75
C GLN A 145 3.54 14.12 5.54
N LEU A 146 2.82 13.00 5.60
CA LEU A 146 3.31 11.79 6.28
C LEU A 146 4.55 11.23 5.59
N ILE A 147 4.56 11.20 4.26
CA ILE A 147 5.71 10.75 3.46
C ILE A 147 6.90 11.68 3.69
N ASP A 148 6.73 13.00 3.52
CA ASP A 148 7.78 14.00 3.77
C ASP A 148 8.37 13.87 5.18
N PHE A 149 7.50 13.66 6.18
CA PHE A 149 7.89 13.51 7.57
C PHE A 149 8.79 12.29 7.78
N ILE A 150 8.45 11.15 7.15
CA ILE A 150 9.24 9.92 7.23
C ILE A 150 10.57 10.09 6.50
N LEU A 151 10.53 10.62 5.27
CA LEU A 151 11.71 10.82 4.42
C LEU A 151 12.73 11.76 5.06
N SER A 152 12.29 12.75 5.84
CA SER A 152 13.20 13.66 6.56
C SER A 152 14.14 13.01 7.58
N SER A 153 13.86 11.76 7.96
CA SER A 153 14.67 10.99 8.92
C SER A 153 15.58 9.95 8.26
N LEU A 154 15.50 9.81 6.94
CA LEU A 154 16.42 8.96 6.18
C LEU A 154 17.76 9.71 6.00
N PRO A 155 18.89 8.99 6.07
CA PRO A 155 20.21 9.56 5.84
C PRO A 155 20.42 10.06 4.41
#